data_AF-A0A386PR02-F1
#
_entry.id   AF-A0A386PR02-F1
#
_cell.length_a   1.000
_cell.length_b   1.000
_cell.length_c   1.000
_cell.angle_alpha   90.00
_cell.angle_beta   90.00
_cell.angle_gamma   90.00
#
_symmetry.space_group_name_H-M   'P 1'
#
loop_
_entity.id
_entity.type
_entity.pdbx_description
1 polymer ?
#
loop_
_entity_poly.entity_id
_entity_poly.type
_entity_poly.pdbx_seq_one_letter_code
_entity_poly.pdbx_strand_id
1 'polypeptide(L)'
;MAEDLEDETFQIIDSMYNCLYKDKKDQQLLNVLLKAAAALNKGVPPQIVATKTVNGFSLYVLTHVEESFGPEVNQGIKELTRIARLAGYKWNSMGLGDLRVQFE
;
A
#
# COMPACT_ATOMS: atom_id res chain seq x y z
N MET A 1 2.47 -9.70 17.75
CA MET A 1 3.44 -9.49 16.65
C MET A 1 2.76 -9.42 15.29
N ALA A 2 1.79 -10.30 14.94
CA ALA A 2 1.04 -10.19 13.69
C ALA A 2 -0.05 -9.10 13.73
N GLU A 3 -0.83 -9.03 14.82
CA GLU A 3 -1.86 -7.98 15.05
C GLU A 3 -1.26 -6.56 14.98
N ASP A 4 -0.05 -6.40 15.52
CA ASP A 4 0.70 -5.13 15.50
C ASP A 4 1.00 -4.64 14.06
N LEU A 5 1.34 -5.57 13.15
CA LEU A 5 1.64 -5.23 11.76
C LEU A 5 0.38 -4.95 10.93
N GLU A 6 -0.73 -5.58 11.26
CA GLU A 6 -2.02 -5.30 10.61
C GLU A 6 -2.49 -3.89 10.97
N ASP A 7 -2.54 -3.57 12.26
CA ASP A 7 -2.92 -2.23 12.73
C ASP A 7 -1.97 -1.15 12.21
N GLU A 8 -0.65 -1.40 12.25
CA GLU A 8 0.35 -0.48 11.70
C GLU A 8 0.12 -0.25 10.19
N THR A 9 -0.07 -1.31 9.42
CA THR A 9 -0.31 -1.20 7.97
C THR A 9 -1.59 -0.45 7.67
N PHE A 10 -2.66 -0.71 8.42
CA PHE A 10 -3.94 -0.02 8.27
C PHE A 10 -3.79 1.48 8.54
N GLN A 11 -3.16 1.85 9.66
CA GLN A 11 -2.96 3.24 10.05
C GLN A 11 -2.15 4.02 9.01
N ILE A 12 -1.11 3.41 8.43
CA ILE A 12 -0.33 4.04 7.36
C ILE A 12 -1.21 4.28 6.13
N ILE A 13 -2.00 3.28 5.70
CA ILE A 13 -2.91 3.40 4.56
C ILE A 13 -3.97 4.48 4.79
N ASP A 14 -4.56 4.52 5.99
CA ASP A 14 -5.59 5.51 6.36
C ASP A 14 -5.02 6.93 6.37
N SER A 15 -3.84 7.14 6.99
CA SER A 15 -3.17 8.45 6.98
C SER A 15 -2.86 8.92 5.56
N MET A 16 -2.32 8.04 4.71
CA MET A 16 -2.06 8.34 3.30
C MET A 16 -3.35 8.70 2.55
N TYR A 17 -4.44 7.97 2.78
CA TYR A 17 -5.72 8.22 2.11
C TYR A 17 -6.28 9.57 2.50
N ASN A 18 -6.32 9.87 3.80
CA ASN A 18 -6.84 11.14 4.31
C ASN A 18 -6.01 12.33 3.82
N CYS A 19 -4.69 12.19 3.76
CA CYS A 19 -3.78 13.21 3.21
C CYS A 19 -4.09 13.48 1.73
N LEU A 20 -4.10 12.44 0.89
CA LEU A 20 -4.37 12.56 -0.55
C LEU A 20 -5.79 13.04 -0.85
N TYR A 21 -6.78 12.60 -0.07
CA TYR A 21 -8.18 13.00 -0.23
C TYR A 21 -8.37 14.49 0.06
N LYS A 22 -7.76 14.98 1.15
CA LYS A 22 -7.77 16.40 1.52
C LYS A 22 -7.14 17.27 0.43
N ASP A 23 -6.05 16.80 -0.16
CA ASP A 23 -5.34 17.49 -1.24
C ASP A 23 -6.00 17.32 -2.62
N LYS A 24 -7.16 16.63 -2.68
CA LYS A 24 -7.93 16.37 -3.91
C LYS A 24 -7.08 15.72 -5.01
N LYS A 25 -6.19 14.81 -4.60
CA LYS A 25 -5.32 14.05 -5.49
C LYS A 25 -6.12 13.06 -6.34
N ASP A 26 -5.44 12.50 -7.34
CA ASP A 26 -6.04 11.60 -8.32
C ASP A 26 -6.80 10.44 -7.65
N GLN A 27 -8.03 10.23 -8.11
CA GLN A 27 -8.90 9.16 -7.66
C GLN A 27 -8.27 7.77 -7.81
N GLN A 28 -7.37 7.57 -8.78
CA GLN A 28 -6.63 6.34 -8.95
C GLN A 28 -5.78 6.00 -7.71
N LEU A 29 -5.12 6.99 -7.09
CA LEU A 29 -4.33 6.79 -5.86
C LEU A 29 -5.23 6.45 -4.67
N LEU A 30 -6.35 7.16 -4.54
CA LEU A 30 -7.36 6.89 -3.52
C LEU A 30 -7.90 5.46 -3.65
N ASN A 31 -8.16 5.01 -4.88
CA ASN A 31 -8.63 3.65 -5.15
C ASN A 31 -7.58 2.59 -4.80
N VAL A 32 -6.28 2.84 -5.03
CA VAL A 32 -5.20 1.93 -4.61
C VAL A 32 -5.23 1.73 -3.09
N LEU A 33 -5.36 2.82 -2.33
CA LEU A 33 -5.39 2.76 -0.87
C LEU A 33 -6.66 2.10 -0.33
N LEU A 34 -7.83 2.38 -0.93
CA LEU A 34 -9.08 1.72 -0.55
C LEU A 34 -9.02 0.21 -0.82
N LYS A 35 -8.46 -0.21 -1.96
CA LYS A 35 -8.24 -1.64 -2.26
C LYS A 35 -7.26 -2.28 -1.27
N ALA A 36 -6.21 -1.57 -0.88
CA ALA A 36 -5.24 -2.05 0.11
C ALA A 36 -5.90 -2.27 1.48
N ALA A 37 -6.68 -1.29 1.97
CA ALA A 37 -7.44 -1.40 3.22
C ALA A 37 -8.46 -2.55 3.17
N ALA A 38 -9.19 -2.68 2.05
CA ALA A 38 -10.15 -3.77 1.85
C ALA A 38 -9.46 -5.15 1.81
N ALA A 39 -8.28 -5.25 1.20
CA ALA A 39 -7.49 -6.48 1.18
C ALA A 39 -7.00 -6.85 2.59
N LEU A 40 -6.51 -5.87 3.35
CA LEU A 40 -6.08 -6.07 4.74
C LEU A 40 -7.25 -6.60 5.59
N ASN A 41 -8.43 -5.96 5.51
CA ASN A 41 -9.64 -6.40 6.20
C ASN A 41 -10.14 -7.79 5.77
N LYS A 42 -9.74 -8.29 4.59
CA LYS A 42 -9.99 -9.67 4.13
C LYS A 42 -8.97 -10.68 4.67
N GLY A 43 -8.08 -10.26 5.56
CA GLY A 43 -7.02 -11.10 6.14
C GLY A 43 -5.83 -11.30 5.20
N VAL A 44 -5.65 -10.46 4.18
CA VAL A 44 -4.44 -10.51 3.35
C VAL A 44 -3.25 -10.08 4.22
N PRO A 45 -2.15 -10.87 4.24
CA PRO A 45 -0.98 -10.56 5.04
C PRO A 45 -0.48 -9.12 4.86
N PRO A 46 -0.18 -8.37 5.94
CA PRO A 46 0.21 -6.97 5.87
C PRO A 46 1.39 -6.70 4.93
N GLN A 47 2.35 -7.64 4.86
CA GLN A 47 3.50 -7.55 3.97
C GLN A 47 3.09 -7.60 2.49
N ILE A 48 2.10 -8.41 2.13
CA ILE A 48 1.54 -8.43 0.76
C ILE A 48 0.87 -7.09 0.48
N VAL A 49 0.01 -6.65 1.40
CA VAL A 49 -0.73 -5.40 1.23
C VAL A 49 0.24 -4.24 1.03
N ALA A 50 1.26 -4.14 1.88
CA ALA A 50 2.29 -3.12 1.80
C ALA A 50 3.04 -3.16 0.46
N THR A 51 3.54 -4.32 0.01
CA THR A 51 4.27 -4.41 -1.26
C THR A 51 3.41 -4.04 -2.46
N LYS A 52 2.17 -4.55 -2.53
CA LYS A 52 1.28 -4.25 -3.65
C LYS A 52 0.87 -2.77 -3.66
N THR A 53 0.70 -2.16 -2.50
CA THR A 53 0.44 -0.72 -2.37
C THR A 53 1.63 0.10 -2.88
N VAL A 54 2.85 -0.20 -2.43
CA VAL A 54 4.08 0.45 -2.93
C VAL A 54 4.23 0.29 -4.44
N ASN A 55 3.92 -0.89 -4.99
CA ASN A 55 3.94 -1.13 -6.43
C ASN A 55 2.89 -0.29 -7.17
N GLY A 56 1.68 -0.14 -6.61
CA GLY A 56 0.63 0.71 -7.18
C GLY A 56 1.06 2.17 -7.30
N PHE A 57 1.66 2.72 -6.26
CA PHE A 57 2.23 4.08 -6.29
C PHE A 57 3.40 4.19 -7.28
N SER A 58 4.27 3.18 -7.33
CA SER A 58 5.39 3.17 -8.27
C SER A 58 4.93 3.18 -9.73
N LEU A 59 3.90 2.39 -10.07
CA LEU A 59 3.28 2.39 -11.40
C LEU A 59 2.58 3.72 -11.72
N TYR A 60 1.94 4.34 -10.73
CA TYR A 60 1.36 5.66 -10.89
C TYR A 60 2.42 6.71 -11.25
N VAL A 61 3.54 6.77 -10.53
CA VAL A 61 4.64 7.72 -10.82
C VAL A 61 5.21 7.51 -12.21
N LEU A 62 5.34 6.26 -12.69
CA LEU A 62 5.82 5.97 -14.04
C LEU A 62 4.90 6.51 -15.14
N THR A 63 3.61 6.69 -14.84
CA THR A 63 2.62 7.26 -15.77
C THR A 63 2.36 8.75 -15.53
N HIS A 64 2.80 9.29 -14.39
CA HIS A 64 2.59 10.67 -13.94
C HIS A 64 3.90 11.23 -13.35
N VAL A 65 4.89 11.43 -14.21
CA VAL A 65 6.31 11.68 -13.84
C VAL A 65 6.50 12.94 -12.99
N GLU A 66 5.61 13.93 -13.10
CA GLU A 66 5.67 15.19 -12.36
C GLU A 66 4.88 15.17 -11.04
N GLU A 67 4.22 14.06 -10.70
CA GLU A 67 3.41 13.99 -9.49
C GLU A 67 4.29 14.01 -8.23
N SER A 68 3.95 14.92 -7.32
CA SER A 68 4.50 14.94 -5.96
C SER A 68 3.41 14.63 -4.94
N PHE A 69 3.64 13.60 -4.13
CA PHE A 69 2.70 13.17 -3.10
C PHE A 69 2.84 13.91 -1.77
N GLY A 70 3.90 14.71 -1.60
CA GLY A 70 4.20 15.39 -0.35
C GLY A 70 4.89 14.51 0.71
N PRO A 71 5.39 15.12 1.81
CA PRO A 71 6.25 14.45 2.78
C PRO A 71 5.54 13.33 3.56
N GLU A 72 4.27 13.50 3.88
CA GLU A 72 3.49 12.52 4.66
C GLU A 72 3.29 11.22 3.89
N VAL A 73 2.85 11.31 2.64
CA VAL A 73 2.65 10.14 1.78
C VAL A 73 3.97 9.47 1.45
N ASN A 74 5.04 10.24 1.23
CA ASN A 74 6.38 9.71 1.04
C ASN A 74 6.90 8.95 2.27
N GLN A 75 6.56 9.40 3.48
CA GLN A 75 6.87 8.67 4.70
C GLN A 75 6.07 7.37 4.79
N GLY A 76 4.77 7.41 4.45
CA GLY A 76 3.94 6.20 4.37
C GLY A 76 4.50 5.16 3.40
N ILE A 77 4.94 5.55 2.21
CA ILE A 77 5.59 4.65 1.24
C ILE A 77 6.86 4.00 1.81
N LYS A 78 7.67 4.76 2.57
CA LYS A 78 8.87 4.22 3.22
C LYS A 78 8.52 3.18 4.29
N GLU A 79 7.53 3.45 5.13
CA GLU A 79 7.08 2.50 6.16
C GLU A 79 6.45 1.25 5.55
N LEU A 80 5.61 1.39 4.52
CA LEU A 80 5.09 0.24 3.79
C LEU A 80 6.23 -0.57 3.13
N THR A 81 7.27 0.09 2.62
CA THR A 81 8.46 -0.59 2.09
C THR A 81 9.23 -1.35 3.18
N ARG A 82 9.28 -0.82 4.41
CA ARG A 82 9.85 -1.52 5.58
C ARG A 82 9.03 -2.76 5.91
N ILE A 83 7.71 -2.63 6.03
CA ILE A 83 6.78 -3.73 6.34
C ILE A 83 6.86 -4.83 5.26
N ALA A 84 6.86 -4.44 3.99
CA ALA A 84 7.02 -5.33 2.84
C ALA A 84 8.27 -6.24 2.93
N ARG A 85 9.33 -5.75 3.58
CA ARG A 85 10.64 -6.43 3.69
C ARG A 85 10.86 -7.15 5.02
N LEU A 86 9.91 -7.10 5.95
CA LEU A 86 10.04 -7.81 7.22
C LEU A 86 10.13 -9.32 6.96
N ALA A 87 11.28 -9.90 7.37
CA ALA A 87 11.64 -11.28 7.14
C ALA A 87 10.67 -12.22 7.90
N GLY A 88 9.67 -12.72 7.18
CA GLY A 88 8.69 -13.66 7.71
C GLY A 88 7.69 -14.10 6.65
N TYR A 89 7.31 -13.20 5.75
CA TYR A 89 6.39 -13.53 4.68
C TYR A 89 7.11 -14.06 3.43
N LYS A 90 6.89 -15.35 3.10
CA LYS A 90 7.36 -15.94 1.85
C LYS A 90 6.31 -15.72 0.77
N TRP A 91 6.64 -14.91 -0.23
CA TRP A 91 5.86 -14.76 -1.47
C TRP A 91 5.59 -16.13 -2.08
N ASN A 92 4.37 -16.33 -2.60
CA ASN A 92 4.04 -17.50 -3.40
C ASN A 92 3.66 -17.06 -4.82
N SER A 93 3.79 -17.97 -5.79
CA SER A 93 3.56 -17.66 -7.21
C SER A 93 2.09 -17.83 -7.64
N MET A 94 1.14 -17.85 -6.69
CA MET A 94 -0.27 -18.13 -6.95
C MET A 94 -1.21 -17.32 -6.04
N GLY A 95 -2.29 -16.78 -6.59
CA GLY A 95 -3.33 -16.06 -5.85
C GLY A 95 -2.88 -14.70 -5.30
N LEU A 96 -3.44 -14.27 -4.16
CA LEU A 96 -3.19 -12.97 -3.54
C LEU A 96 -1.72 -12.75 -3.12
N GLY A 97 -0.92 -13.81 -3.00
CA GLY A 97 0.52 -13.71 -2.74
C GLY A 97 1.40 -13.57 -3.98
N ASP A 98 0.85 -13.70 -5.20
CA ASP A 98 1.59 -13.40 -6.42
C ASP A 98 1.69 -11.88 -6.61
N LEU A 99 2.90 -11.35 -6.54
CA LEU A 99 3.21 -9.93 -6.71
C LEU A 99 2.79 -9.34 -8.07
N ARG A 100 2.57 -10.19 -9.07
CA ARG A 100 2.15 -9.79 -10.43
C ARG A 100 0.65 -9.50 -10.53
N VAL A 101 -0.15 -9.99 -9.58
CA VAL A 101 -1.60 -9.76 -9.55
C VAL A 101 -1.87 -8.48 -8.76
N GLN A 102 -2.29 -7.39 -9.40
CA GLN A 102 -2.76 -6.20 -8.67
C GLN A 102 -4.10 -6.51 -7.96
N PHE A 103 -4.40 -5.86 -6.85
CA PHE A 103 -5.61 -6.13 -6.06
C PHE A 103 -6.87 -6.11 -6.96
N GLU A 104 -7.64 -7.21 -6.96
CA GLU A 104 -8.96 -7.28 -7.61
C GLU A 104 -9.95 -6.33 -6.91
#